data_AF-A0A1I7YLP2-F1
#
_entry.id   AF-A0A1I7YLP2-F1
#
_cell.length_a   1.000
_cell.length_b   1.000
_cell.length_c   1.000
_cell.angle_alpha   90.00
_cell.angle_beta   90.00
_cell.angle_gamma   90.00
#
_symmetry.space_group_name_H-M   'P 1'
#
loop_
_entity.id
_entity.type
_entity.pdbx_description
1 polymer ?
#
loop_
_entity_poly.entity_id
_entity_poly.type
_entity_poly.pdbx_seq_one_letter_code
_entity_poly.pdbx_strand_id
1 'polypeptide(L)'
;ESEFSRALGDAVVDKSSKPLEPLFVKDACEAIALVAGHQGGVAEIFNVGGDFQLNVDELAALVKQIEAASTHLSKKASLDCSKIKETLKWTPTTTLSAGLKLTLETNIPAPTTVSPTAKFLVFGGNGWIGTQFTSLLTKAGIPFVVGQTRPGTDLDETVVDEIVRVAPSHIVSMVGRTHGPGVNSIAYLEGGPDKLRENMRDNFYA
;
A
#
# COMPACT_ATOMS: atom_id res chain seq x y z
N GLU A 1 -30.53 5.28 -3.89
CA GLU A 1 -29.25 4.53 -3.84
C GLU A 1 -28.77 4.51 -2.41
N SER A 2 -28.27 3.38 -1.92
CA SER A 2 -27.69 3.31 -0.57
C SER A 2 -26.34 4.05 -0.55
N GLU A 3 -25.94 4.58 0.60
CA GLU A 3 -24.60 5.20 0.79
C GLU A 3 -23.46 4.26 0.35
N PHE A 4 -23.73 2.95 0.36
CA PHE A 4 -22.87 1.88 -0.10
C PHE A 4 -22.52 1.95 -1.60
N SER A 5 -23.51 2.23 -2.47
CA SER A 5 -23.28 2.41 -3.92
C SER A 5 -22.38 3.61 -4.20
N ARG A 6 -22.42 4.61 -3.32
CA ARG A 6 -21.65 5.85 -3.46
C ARG A 6 -20.20 5.70 -2.97
N ALA A 7 -19.95 4.86 -1.97
CA ALA A 7 -18.62 4.61 -1.43
C ALA A 7 -17.72 3.77 -2.36
N LEU A 8 -18.31 2.89 -3.17
CA LEU A 8 -17.58 2.00 -4.07
C LEU A 8 -17.33 2.59 -5.47
N GLY A 9 -17.93 3.75 -5.78
CA GLY A 9 -18.10 4.21 -7.15
C GLY A 9 -18.95 3.24 -7.97
N ASP A 10 -19.37 3.64 -9.16
CA ASP A 10 -19.92 2.68 -10.12
C ASP A 10 -18.80 1.73 -10.56
N ALA A 11 -18.55 0.72 -9.74
CA ALA A 11 -17.56 -0.30 -10.01
C ALA A 11 -18.04 -1.06 -11.25
N VAL A 12 -17.36 -0.85 -12.37
CA VAL A 12 -17.26 -1.90 -13.39
C VAL A 12 -16.52 -3.03 -12.70
N VAL A 13 -17.26 -3.89 -12.01
CA VAL A 13 -16.72 -5.09 -11.38
C VAL A 13 -16.10 -5.90 -12.51
N ASP A 14 -14.78 -5.99 -12.52
CA ASP A 14 -14.07 -6.91 -13.40
C ASP A 14 -14.65 -8.31 -13.13
N LYS A 15 -15.35 -8.87 -14.11
CA LYS A 15 -16.00 -10.19 -14.03
C LYS A 15 -14.98 -11.34 -14.02
N SER A 16 -13.69 -11.04 -13.82
CA SER A 16 -12.67 -12.07 -13.73
C SER A 16 -12.87 -12.85 -12.43
N SER A 17 -13.12 -14.15 -12.55
CA SER A 17 -13.29 -15.12 -11.45
C SER A 17 -11.98 -15.40 -10.71
N LYS A 18 -11.04 -14.44 -10.70
CA LYS A 18 -9.72 -14.61 -10.11
C LYS A 18 -9.85 -14.76 -8.59
N PRO A 19 -9.08 -15.68 -8.00
CA PRO A 19 -9.05 -15.83 -6.56
C PRO A 19 -8.38 -14.63 -5.88
N LEU A 20 -8.90 -14.29 -4.72
CA LEU A 20 -8.46 -13.27 -3.77
C LEU A 20 -8.27 -13.94 -2.42
N GLU A 21 -7.25 -13.53 -1.67
CA GLU A 21 -6.97 -14.00 -0.31
C GLU A 21 -6.81 -12.79 0.61
N PRO A 22 -7.93 -12.23 1.12
CA PRO A 22 -7.87 -11.02 1.92
C PRO A 22 -7.17 -11.27 3.25
N LEU A 23 -6.41 -10.27 3.69
CA LEU A 23 -5.77 -10.22 5.00
C LEU A 23 -6.16 -8.91 5.68
N PHE A 24 -6.58 -8.98 6.94
CA PHE A 24 -6.93 -7.78 7.69
C PHE A 24 -5.67 -6.93 7.95
N VAL A 25 -5.79 -5.60 7.83
CA VAL A 25 -4.63 -4.68 7.83
C VAL A 25 -3.79 -4.80 9.10
N LYS A 26 -4.43 -5.04 10.25
CA LYS A 26 -3.70 -5.18 11.52
C LYS A 26 -2.83 -6.44 11.54
N ASP A 27 -3.36 -7.57 11.07
CA ASP A 27 -2.59 -8.82 10.96
C ASP A 27 -1.42 -8.64 9.98
N ALA A 28 -1.62 -7.92 8.86
CA ALA A 28 -0.55 -7.60 7.92
C ALA A 28 0.56 -6.77 8.56
N CYS A 29 0.21 -5.72 9.31
CA CYS A 29 1.18 -4.89 10.03
C CYS A 29 1.97 -5.68 11.08
N GLU A 30 1.30 -6.55 11.84
CA GLU A 30 1.95 -7.41 12.84
C GLU A 30 2.96 -8.37 12.20
N ALA A 31 2.59 -8.99 11.07
CA ALA A 31 3.50 -9.85 10.31
C ALA A 31 4.73 -9.09 9.81
N ILE A 32 4.53 -7.89 9.23
CA ILE A 32 5.61 -7.04 8.71
C ILE A 32 6.56 -6.66 9.84
N ALA A 33 6.05 -6.27 11.01
CA ALA A 33 6.87 -5.91 12.16
C ALA A 33 7.70 -7.12 12.66
N LEU A 34 7.10 -8.32 12.70
CA LEU A 34 7.82 -9.54 13.07
C LEU A 34 8.92 -9.89 12.07
N VAL A 35 8.64 -9.78 10.76
CA VAL A 35 9.63 -10.03 9.71
C VAL A 35 10.77 -9.01 9.78
N ALA A 36 10.46 -7.73 9.98
CA ALA A 36 11.47 -6.67 10.10
C ALA A 36 12.35 -6.82 11.36
N GLY A 37 11.80 -7.32 12.46
CA GLY A 37 12.54 -7.60 13.70
C GLY A 37 13.35 -8.91 13.67
N HIS A 38 13.14 -9.76 12.67
CA HIS A 38 13.79 -11.06 12.57
C HIS A 38 15.29 -10.90 12.30
N GLN A 39 16.11 -11.47 13.18
CA GLN A 39 17.58 -11.43 13.08
C GLN A 39 18.17 -12.60 12.27
N GLY A 40 17.34 -13.46 11.68
CA GLY A 40 17.75 -14.59 10.87
C GLY A 40 17.82 -14.26 9.38
N GLY A 41 18.87 -14.77 8.73
CA GLY A 41 19.08 -14.76 7.29
C GLY A 41 19.27 -13.38 6.64
N VAL A 42 19.92 -13.35 5.48
CA VAL A 42 20.05 -12.14 4.66
C VAL A 42 19.06 -12.25 3.51
N ALA A 43 18.21 -11.23 3.33
CA ALA A 43 17.23 -11.15 2.25
C ALA A 43 16.21 -12.30 2.22
N GLU A 44 15.76 -12.74 3.40
CA GLU A 44 14.74 -13.77 3.49
C GLU A 44 13.36 -13.25 3.05
N ILE A 45 12.67 -14.06 2.24
CA ILE A 45 11.30 -13.77 1.80
C ILE A 45 10.33 -14.51 2.72
N PHE A 46 9.29 -13.82 3.17
CA PHE A 46 8.18 -14.38 3.95
C PHE A 46 6.86 -14.02 3.26
N ASN A 47 6.08 -15.03 2.88
CA ASN A 47 4.71 -14.82 2.43
C ASN A 47 3.83 -14.51 3.64
N VAL A 48 2.98 -13.49 3.50
CA VAL A 48 2.02 -13.05 4.52
C VAL A 48 0.65 -13.04 3.86
N GLY A 49 -0.27 -13.87 4.35
CA GLY A 49 -1.59 -14.03 3.76
C GLY A 49 -2.68 -14.39 4.78
N GLY A 50 -3.92 -14.24 4.35
CA GLY A 50 -5.10 -14.67 5.10
C GLY A 50 -5.29 -16.19 5.11
N ASP A 51 -6.33 -16.64 5.80
CA ASP A 51 -6.70 -18.05 5.91
C ASP A 51 -7.74 -18.49 4.87
N PHE A 52 -8.27 -17.54 4.09
CA PHE A 52 -9.43 -17.74 3.24
C PHE A 52 -9.21 -17.29 1.80
N GLN A 53 -9.77 -18.04 0.84
CA GLN A 53 -9.76 -17.71 -0.59
C GLN A 53 -11.17 -17.53 -1.12
N LEU A 54 -11.41 -16.48 -1.90
CA LEU A 54 -12.69 -16.20 -2.53
C LEU A 54 -12.51 -15.42 -3.83
N ASN A 55 -13.56 -15.30 -4.64
CA ASN A 55 -13.58 -14.35 -5.77
C ASN A 55 -14.38 -13.08 -5.41
N VAL A 56 -14.42 -12.13 -6.36
CA VAL A 56 -15.11 -10.84 -6.16
C VAL A 56 -16.62 -11.01 -5.94
N ASP A 57 -17.26 -11.95 -6.64
CA ASP A 57 -18.70 -12.20 -6.48
C ASP A 57 -19.02 -12.80 -5.11
N GLU A 58 -18.19 -13.73 -4.64
CA GLU A 58 -18.26 -14.32 -3.30
C GLU A 58 -18.03 -13.26 -2.23
N LEU A 59 -17.13 -12.30 -2.45
CA LEU A 59 -16.86 -11.19 -1.52
C LEU A 59 -18.08 -10.28 -1.42
N ALA A 60 -18.63 -9.89 -2.57
CA ALA A 60 -19.82 -9.05 -2.65
C ALA A 60 -21.03 -9.71 -1.98
N ALA A 61 -21.20 -11.02 -2.18
CA ALA A 61 -22.24 -11.79 -1.51
C ALA A 61 -22.01 -11.86 0.01
N LEU A 62 -20.77 -12.06 0.45
CA LEU A 62 -20.42 -12.14 1.86
C LEU A 62 -20.65 -10.82 2.60
N VAL A 63 -20.30 -9.69 1.98
CA VAL A 63 -20.57 -8.36 2.55
C VAL A 63 -22.07 -8.16 2.77
N LYS A 64 -22.92 -8.56 1.81
CA LYS A 64 -24.39 -8.55 1.97
C LYS A 64 -24.89 -9.52 3.06
N GLN A 65 -24.21 -10.66 3.24
CA GLN A 65 -24.60 -11.68 4.24
C GLN A 65 -24.14 -11.35 5.66
N ILE A 66 -23.07 -10.58 5.83
CA ILE A 66 -22.59 -10.13 7.15
C ILE A 66 -23.62 -9.20 7.80
N GLU A 67 -24.42 -8.48 7.01
CA GLU A 67 -25.60 -7.75 7.46
C GLU A 67 -26.74 -8.68 7.95
N ALA A 68 -26.74 -9.95 7.52
CA ALA A 68 -27.75 -10.97 7.81
C ALA A 68 -27.28 -12.10 8.76
N ALA A 69 -26.09 -11.97 9.36
CA ALA A 69 -25.55 -12.84 10.43
C ALA A 69 -25.45 -14.36 10.13
N SER A 70 -25.16 -14.76 8.89
CA SER A 70 -24.86 -16.16 8.55
C SER A 70 -23.64 -16.23 7.62
N THR A 71 -22.61 -16.99 7.98
CA THR A 71 -21.41 -17.16 7.14
C THR A 71 -20.95 -18.62 7.16
N HIS A 72 -21.20 -19.35 6.08
CA HIS A 72 -20.49 -20.58 5.74
C HIS A 72 -19.48 -20.26 4.63
N LEU A 73 -18.20 -20.44 4.93
CA LEU A 73 -17.09 -20.12 4.06
C LEU A 73 -16.13 -21.33 4.09
N SER A 74 -15.88 -21.97 2.95
CA SER A 74 -15.25 -23.30 2.89
C SER A 74 -13.98 -23.43 2.04
N LYS A 75 -13.42 -22.33 1.51
CA LYS A 75 -12.22 -22.36 0.66
C LYS A 75 -10.97 -21.89 1.41
N LYS A 76 -10.05 -22.82 1.62
CA LYS A 76 -8.74 -22.58 2.26
C LYS A 76 -7.84 -21.75 1.33
N ALA A 77 -7.10 -20.79 1.91
CA ALA A 77 -6.05 -20.05 1.20
C ALA A 77 -5.04 -20.97 0.50
N SER A 78 -4.55 -20.52 -0.66
CA SER A 78 -3.57 -21.21 -1.51
C SER A 78 -2.15 -20.64 -1.38
N LEU A 79 -1.99 -19.42 -0.86
CA LEU A 79 -0.67 -18.84 -0.60
C LEU A 79 0.08 -19.65 0.48
N ASP A 80 1.28 -20.14 0.13
CA ASP A 80 2.12 -20.87 1.09
C ASP A 80 2.75 -19.93 2.12
N CYS A 81 2.15 -19.90 3.31
CA CYS A 81 2.63 -19.15 4.48
C CYS A 81 3.35 -20.04 5.50
N SER A 82 3.80 -21.24 5.11
CA SER A 82 4.41 -22.21 6.06
C SER A 82 5.67 -21.64 6.70
N LYS A 83 6.50 -20.92 5.93
CA LYS A 83 7.74 -20.33 6.43
C LYS A 83 7.53 -19.34 7.57
N ILE A 84 6.60 -18.38 7.42
CA ILE A 84 6.35 -17.39 8.48
C ILE A 84 5.73 -18.04 9.72
N LYS A 85 4.89 -19.05 9.53
CA LYS A 85 4.29 -19.83 10.61
C LYS A 85 5.34 -20.64 11.38
N GLU A 86 6.27 -21.26 10.69
CA GLU A 86 7.29 -22.11 11.31
C GLU A 86 8.39 -21.28 11.98
N THR A 87 8.82 -20.21 11.32
CA THR A 87 9.96 -19.38 11.75
C THR A 87 9.56 -18.35 12.80
N LEU A 88 8.46 -17.61 12.55
CA LEU A 88 8.04 -16.48 13.39
C LEU A 88 6.84 -16.82 14.27
N LYS A 89 6.30 -18.04 14.16
CA LYS A 89 5.09 -18.49 14.88
C LYS A 89 3.88 -17.58 14.65
N TRP A 90 3.84 -16.92 13.50
CA TRP A 90 2.77 -16.00 13.12
C TRP A 90 1.72 -16.67 12.25
N THR A 91 0.46 -16.36 12.53
CA THR A 91 -0.72 -16.67 11.71
C THR A 91 -1.72 -15.53 11.88
N PRO A 92 -2.53 -15.21 10.85
CA PRO A 92 -3.58 -14.19 11.00
C PRO A 92 -4.55 -14.57 12.13
N THR A 93 -4.95 -13.58 12.92
CA THR A 93 -5.87 -13.75 14.06
C THR A 93 -7.27 -13.23 13.76
N THR A 94 -7.40 -12.30 12.80
CA THR A 94 -8.69 -11.77 12.39
C THR A 94 -9.30 -12.63 11.30
N THR A 95 -10.47 -13.22 11.58
CA THR A 95 -11.25 -13.93 10.56
C THR A 95 -11.77 -12.95 9.50
N LEU A 96 -12.00 -13.43 8.28
CA LEU A 96 -12.56 -12.59 7.20
C LEU A 96 -13.84 -11.85 7.62
N SER A 97 -14.76 -12.53 8.29
CA SER A 97 -16.02 -11.94 8.76
C SER A 97 -15.80 -10.83 9.80
N ALA A 98 -14.91 -11.05 10.78
CA ALA A 98 -14.57 -10.05 11.77
C ALA A 98 -13.87 -8.83 11.15
N GLY A 99 -12.91 -9.06 10.24
CA GLY A 99 -12.19 -8.00 9.54
C GLY A 99 -13.11 -7.16 8.65
N LEU A 100 -14.06 -7.80 7.95
CA LEU A 100 -15.06 -7.11 7.15
C LEU A 100 -16.01 -6.27 8.02
N LYS A 101 -16.48 -6.78 9.16
CA LYS A 101 -17.29 -5.98 10.11
C LYS A 101 -16.53 -4.75 10.58
N LEU A 102 -15.29 -4.92 11.04
CA LEU A 102 -14.44 -3.80 11.45
C LEU A 102 -14.22 -2.79 10.32
N THR A 103 -14.05 -3.27 9.09
CA THR A 103 -13.87 -2.41 7.90
C THR A 103 -15.14 -1.63 7.56
N LEU A 104 -16.32 -2.22 7.75
CA LEU A 104 -17.61 -1.56 7.54
C LEU A 104 -17.96 -0.58 8.68
N GLU A 105 -17.55 -0.88 9.91
CA GLU A 105 -17.74 -0.04 11.09
C GLU A 105 -16.76 1.14 11.13
N THR A 106 -15.58 1.03 10.50
CA THR A 106 -14.72 2.19 10.30
C THR A 106 -15.46 3.22 9.46
N ASN A 107 -15.85 4.33 10.10
CA ASN A 107 -16.31 5.56 9.46
C ASN A 107 -15.19 6.11 8.56
N ILE A 108 -14.97 5.49 7.41
CA ILE A 108 -14.28 6.12 6.30
C ILE A 108 -15.25 7.20 5.85
N PRO A 109 -14.97 8.50 6.08
CA PRO A 109 -15.85 9.54 5.62
C PRO A 109 -16.03 9.33 4.12
N ALA A 110 -17.27 9.30 3.64
CA ALA A 110 -17.52 9.40 2.22
C ALA A 110 -16.67 10.56 1.67
N PRO A 111 -16.04 10.42 0.48
CA PRO A 111 -15.16 11.45 -0.07
C PRO A 111 -15.83 12.81 0.08
N THR A 112 -15.26 13.65 0.95
CA THR A 112 -15.93 14.87 1.37
C THR A 112 -16.08 15.75 0.13
N THR A 113 -17.31 16.15 -0.19
CA THR A 113 -17.63 16.98 -1.37
C THR A 113 -17.23 18.44 -1.21
N VAL A 114 -16.63 18.81 -0.07
CA VAL A 114 -15.98 20.10 0.10
C VAL A 114 -14.55 19.91 -0.37
N SER A 115 -14.19 20.49 -1.51
CA SER A 115 -12.83 20.42 -2.06
C SER A 115 -11.87 20.99 -1.03
N PRO A 116 -11.07 20.16 -0.32
CA PRO A 116 -9.91 20.69 0.37
C PRO A 116 -9.03 21.21 -0.77
N THR A 117 -8.54 22.44 -0.69
CA THR A 117 -7.53 22.94 -1.64
C THR A 117 -6.23 22.18 -1.35
N ALA A 118 -6.18 20.92 -1.80
CA ALA A 118 -5.04 20.06 -1.61
C ALA A 118 -3.86 20.70 -2.34
N LYS A 119 -2.84 21.08 -1.59
CA LYS A 119 -1.55 21.52 -2.10
C LYS A 119 -0.53 20.44 -1.80
N PHE A 120 0.06 19.88 -2.86
CA PHE A 120 1.09 18.85 -2.76
C PHE A 120 2.49 19.47 -2.79
N LEU A 121 3.40 18.96 -1.98
CA LEU A 121 4.84 19.09 -2.19
C LEU A 121 5.36 17.74 -2.70
N VAL A 122 5.96 17.74 -3.89
CA VAL A 122 6.40 16.52 -4.58
C VAL A 122 7.93 16.49 -4.66
N PHE A 123 8.57 15.70 -3.82
CA PHE A 123 10.00 15.42 -3.95
C PHE A 123 10.24 14.41 -5.07
N GLY A 124 11.25 14.65 -5.91
CA GLY A 124 11.49 13.81 -7.10
C GLY A 124 10.51 14.04 -8.25
N GLY A 125 9.76 15.15 -8.25
CA GLY A 125 8.77 15.48 -9.29
C GLY A 125 9.33 15.58 -10.73
N ASN A 126 10.64 15.77 -10.88
CA ASN A 126 11.31 15.79 -12.19
C ASN A 126 11.78 14.40 -12.67
N GLY A 127 11.65 13.35 -11.84
CA GLY A 127 11.96 11.98 -12.22
C GLY A 127 10.88 11.38 -13.11
N TRP A 128 11.15 10.20 -13.71
CA TRP A 128 10.20 9.55 -14.63
C TRP A 128 8.80 9.37 -14.03
N ILE A 129 8.68 8.78 -12.83
CA ILE A 129 7.38 8.64 -12.14
C ILE A 129 6.85 10.00 -11.67
N GLY A 130 7.73 10.87 -11.16
CA GLY A 130 7.37 12.22 -10.71
C GLY A 130 6.67 13.05 -11.78
N THR A 131 7.17 13.01 -13.02
CA THR A 131 6.57 13.73 -14.15
C THR A 131 5.18 13.19 -14.52
N GLN A 132 4.99 11.88 -14.41
CA GLN A 132 3.68 11.25 -14.63
C GLN A 132 2.68 11.69 -13.55
N PHE A 133 3.10 11.69 -12.27
CA PHE A 133 2.26 12.11 -11.16
C PHE A 133 1.90 13.60 -11.20
N THR A 134 2.87 14.47 -11.45
CA THR A 134 2.64 15.93 -11.56
C THR A 134 1.76 16.28 -12.77
N SER A 135 1.84 15.52 -13.86
CA SER A 135 0.91 15.61 -15.00
C SER A 135 -0.54 15.28 -14.60
N LEU A 136 -0.74 14.25 -13.77
CA LEU A 136 -2.07 13.91 -13.22
C LEU A 136 -2.61 15.02 -12.31
N LEU A 137 -1.78 15.57 -11.41
CA LEU A 137 -2.17 16.71 -10.56
C LEU A 137 -2.57 17.93 -11.38
N THR A 138 -1.78 18.23 -12.42
CA THR A 138 -2.08 19.32 -13.37
C THR A 138 -3.43 19.10 -14.05
N LYS A 139 -3.68 17.89 -14.58
CA LYS A 139 -4.94 17.53 -15.24
C LYS A 139 -6.14 17.62 -14.30
N ALA A 140 -5.94 17.31 -13.02
CA ALA A 140 -6.97 17.39 -11.99
C ALA A 140 -7.18 18.80 -11.42
N GLY A 141 -6.35 19.79 -11.82
CA GLY A 141 -6.40 21.14 -11.28
C GLY A 141 -5.97 21.22 -9.80
N ILE A 142 -5.17 20.26 -9.33
CA ILE A 142 -4.71 20.19 -7.94
C ILE A 142 -3.38 20.95 -7.83
N PRO A 143 -3.29 21.99 -6.98
CA PRO A 143 -2.04 22.73 -6.76
C PRO A 143 -0.90 21.84 -6.26
N PHE A 144 0.30 22.04 -6.80
CA PHE A 144 1.50 21.37 -6.31
C PHE A 144 2.76 22.23 -6.49
N VAL A 145 3.80 21.88 -5.74
CA VAL A 145 5.16 22.40 -5.87
C VAL A 145 6.10 21.21 -6.01
N VAL A 146 6.99 21.24 -7.00
CA VAL A 146 8.09 20.27 -7.09
C VAL A 146 9.19 20.73 -6.13
N GLY A 147 9.53 19.86 -5.18
CA GLY A 147 10.58 20.12 -4.20
C GLY A 147 11.93 20.36 -4.89
N GLN A 148 12.69 21.32 -4.36
CA GLN A 148 14.03 21.65 -4.85
C GLN A 148 15.12 20.88 -4.09
N THR A 149 14.81 20.46 -2.86
CA THR A 149 15.67 19.60 -2.05
C THR A 149 15.41 18.12 -2.36
N ARG A 150 16.38 17.27 -2.03
CA ARG A 150 16.35 15.82 -2.15
C ARG A 150 16.52 15.20 -0.75
N PRO A 151 15.41 14.76 -0.11
CA PRO A 151 15.46 13.98 1.12
C PRO A 151 16.48 12.83 1.03
N GLY A 152 17.31 12.70 2.05
CA GLY A 152 18.39 11.71 2.12
C GLY A 152 19.66 12.06 1.33
N THR A 153 19.78 13.27 0.79
CA THR A 153 21.02 13.80 0.21
C THR A 153 21.32 15.19 0.73
N ASP A 154 20.34 16.08 0.70
CA ASP A 154 20.43 17.38 1.35
C ASP A 154 20.27 17.25 2.87
N LEU A 155 20.69 18.26 3.62
CA LEU A 155 20.53 18.31 5.08
C LEU A 155 19.05 18.32 5.46
N ASP A 156 18.69 17.55 6.49
CA ASP A 156 17.31 17.41 6.95
C ASP A 156 16.69 18.76 7.32
N GLU A 157 17.45 19.67 7.94
CA GLU A 157 16.96 21.01 8.28
C GLU A 157 16.56 21.80 7.02
N THR A 158 17.31 21.65 5.92
CA THR A 158 17.01 22.34 4.65
C THR A 158 15.73 21.77 3.99
N VAL A 159 15.53 20.45 4.10
CA VAL A 159 14.29 19.79 3.65
C VAL A 159 13.10 20.24 4.48
N VAL A 160 13.24 20.31 5.81
CA VAL A 160 12.19 20.80 6.72
C VAL A 160 11.86 22.27 6.43
N ASP A 161 12.86 23.13 6.23
CA ASP A 161 12.64 24.52 5.86
C ASP A 161 11.86 24.66 4.55
N GLU A 162 12.14 23.80 3.56
CA GLU A 162 11.34 23.75 2.33
C GLU A 162 9.89 23.32 2.61
N ILE A 163 9.67 22.29 3.42
CA ILE A 163 8.33 21.84 3.80
C ILE A 163 7.55 22.98 4.48
N VAL A 164 8.16 23.65 5.46
CA VAL A 164 7.57 24.77 6.19
C VAL A 164 7.25 25.93 5.24
N ARG A 165 8.21 26.32 4.40
CA ARG A 165 8.05 27.41 3.42
C ARG A 165 6.97 27.13 2.38
N VAL A 166 6.87 25.90 1.90
CA VAL A 166 5.86 25.51 0.90
C VAL A 166 4.48 25.40 1.55
N ALA A 167 4.40 25.09 2.85
CA ALA A 167 3.17 24.86 3.60
C ALA A 167 2.17 23.96 2.84
N PRO A 168 2.58 22.74 2.46
CA PRO A 168 1.70 21.82 1.75
C PRO A 168 0.70 21.17 2.72
N SER A 169 -0.42 20.71 2.16
CA SER A 169 -1.35 19.82 2.86
C SER A 169 -0.94 18.34 2.78
N HIS A 170 -0.16 18.00 1.75
CA HIS A 170 0.27 16.64 1.45
C HIS A 170 1.71 16.67 0.95
N ILE A 171 2.53 15.72 1.41
CA ILE A 171 3.90 15.55 0.94
C ILE A 171 3.99 14.18 0.31
N VAL A 172 4.56 14.10 -0.89
CA VAL A 172 4.81 12.84 -1.60
C VAL A 172 6.29 12.79 -1.96
N SER A 173 6.96 11.73 -1.53
CA SER A 173 8.32 11.42 -1.98
C SER A 173 8.26 10.42 -3.13
N MET A 174 8.72 10.87 -4.29
CA MET A 174 8.99 10.02 -5.46
C MET A 174 10.49 9.98 -5.75
N VAL A 175 11.29 10.23 -4.71
CA VAL A 175 12.74 10.11 -4.78
C VAL A 175 13.09 8.64 -4.71
N GLY A 176 13.76 8.15 -5.74
CA GLY A 176 14.23 6.78 -5.78
C GLY A 176 15.08 6.52 -7.01
N ARG A 177 16.05 5.62 -6.85
CA ARG A 177 16.82 5.04 -7.94
C ARG A 177 16.01 3.91 -8.56
N THR A 178 15.91 3.92 -9.88
CA THR A 178 15.21 2.87 -10.65
C THR A 178 16.09 2.27 -11.75
N HIS A 179 17.41 2.47 -11.68
CA HIS A 179 18.38 1.99 -12.67
C HIS A 179 19.79 1.91 -12.08
N GLY A 180 20.73 1.30 -12.81
CA GLY A 180 22.14 1.29 -12.45
C GLY A 180 23.06 0.95 -13.62
N PRO A 181 24.37 0.78 -13.37
CA PRO A 181 25.34 0.43 -14.40
C PRO A 181 24.87 -0.74 -15.27
N GLY A 182 24.74 -0.50 -16.58
CA GLY A 182 24.36 -1.51 -17.56
C GLY A 182 22.88 -1.91 -17.60
N VAL A 183 22.04 -1.41 -16.68
CA VAL A 183 20.61 -1.77 -16.61
C VAL A 183 19.78 -0.52 -16.33
N ASN A 184 18.98 -0.11 -17.29
CA ASN A 184 18.18 1.13 -17.27
C ASN A 184 16.79 0.96 -16.62
N SER A 185 16.57 -0.10 -15.86
CA SER A 185 15.29 -0.44 -15.24
C SER A 185 15.46 -0.91 -13.80
N ILE A 186 14.32 -1.04 -13.09
CA ILE A 186 14.29 -1.45 -11.68
C ILE A 186 14.92 -2.82 -11.45
N ALA A 187 15.00 -3.66 -12.49
CA ALA A 187 15.67 -4.95 -12.47
C ALA A 187 17.13 -4.87 -11.97
N TYR A 188 17.79 -3.72 -12.09
CA TYR A 188 19.11 -3.49 -11.51
C TYR A 188 19.15 -3.69 -9.99
N LEU A 189 18.07 -3.29 -9.30
CA LEU A 189 17.92 -3.30 -7.85
C LEU A 189 17.22 -4.56 -7.34
N GLU A 190 16.96 -5.53 -8.21
CA GLU A 190 16.31 -6.80 -7.90
C GLU A 190 17.33 -7.95 -7.98
N GLY A 191 17.00 -9.12 -7.42
CA GLY A 191 17.72 -10.36 -7.71
C GLY A 191 18.85 -10.79 -6.75
N GLY A 192 19.04 -10.13 -5.60
CA GLY A 192 19.94 -10.68 -4.56
C GLY A 192 20.20 -9.78 -3.34
N PRO A 193 20.87 -10.32 -2.30
CA PRO A 193 21.20 -9.60 -1.05
C PRO A 193 21.91 -8.27 -1.25
N ASP A 194 22.89 -8.20 -2.15
CA ASP A 194 23.64 -6.99 -2.43
C ASP A 194 22.74 -5.91 -3.06
N LYS A 195 21.79 -6.33 -3.90
CA LYS A 195 20.80 -5.44 -4.52
C LYS A 195 19.73 -4.99 -3.56
N LEU A 196 19.30 -5.86 -2.63
CA LEU A 196 18.41 -5.46 -1.54
C LEU A 196 19.05 -4.36 -0.70
N ARG A 197 20.32 -4.49 -0.33
CA ARG A 197 21.02 -3.45 0.44
C ARG A 197 21.13 -2.14 -0.32
N GLU A 198 21.49 -2.17 -1.61
CA GLU A 198 21.51 -0.98 -2.46
C GLU A 198 20.11 -0.33 -2.58
N ASN A 199 19.07 -1.14 -2.77
CA ASN A 199 17.69 -0.68 -2.91
C ASN A 199 17.18 -0.04 -1.61
N MET A 200 17.38 -0.69 -0.46
CA MET A 200 17.01 -0.13 0.83
C MET A 200 17.75 1.19 1.10
N ARG A 201 19.05 1.25 0.85
CA ARG A 201 19.82 2.50 1.01
C ARG A 201 19.31 3.62 0.09
N ASP A 202 19.02 3.30 -1.17
CA ASP A 202 18.74 4.33 -2.19
C ASP A 202 17.25 4.74 -2.25
N ASN A 203 16.33 3.87 -1.80
CA ASN A 203 14.87 4.02 -1.95
C ASN A 203 14.06 3.94 -0.64
N PHE A 204 14.61 3.43 0.46
CA PHE A 204 13.90 3.40 1.75
C PHE A 204 14.40 4.53 2.65
N TYR A 205 13.69 5.65 2.61
CA TYR A 205 13.87 6.76 3.54
C TYR A 205 12.76 6.68 4.60
N ALA A 206 13.15 6.46 5.85
CA ALA A 206 12.27 6.32 7.01
C ALA A 206 12.53 7.43 8.03
#